data_AF-A0A0B7F4E7-F1
#
_entry.id   AF-A0A0B7F4E7-F1
#
_cell.length_a   1.000
_cell.length_b   1.000
_cell.length_c   1.000
_cell.angle_alpha   90.00
_cell.angle_beta   90.00
_cell.angle_gamma   90.00
#
_symmetry.space_group_name_H-M   'P 1'
#
loop_
_entity.id
_entity.type
_entity.pdbx_description
1 polymer ?
#
loop_
_entity_poly.entity_id
_entity_poly.type
_entity_poly.pdbx_seq_one_letter_code
_entity_poly.pdbx_strand_id
1 'polypeptide(L)'
;MLFTPLLALATYAAAAPAGAGLSLSLSSTSKSTPVTASATATSSTSAAAAPSPTMAYASDDPNYSYLDQYQSGTPEPIIGAAGANILGPQNIPLERQSPDFMAPPTTDSGSVENVKWPMAISHNRVQDGGWARQQNEHDVPLATAMAGVNMRLKAGAIREMHWHVTAEWGYVIAGSCRVNVVDQLGRNYLADVYPGDLWYFPQGIPHSIQGLDDTADGCEFLLVLDDGSFSEDSTFLLTDWMAHVPKEVLAKNFRVNASAFDHIPGEQLWIFPSAVPTESVASANPVSPQGQALLPYTFAASKAPATNVTGGSVKVVDSRTFNVSTTIAVAEVTVVPGGIRELHWHPTQPEWTFYL
;
A
#
# COMPACT_ATOMS: atom_id res chain seq x y z
N MET A 1 -17.26 44.07 13.58
CA MET A 1 -17.63 42.66 13.76
C MET A 1 -16.35 41.86 13.60
N LEU A 2 -15.54 41.80 14.67
CA LEU A 2 -15.37 40.63 15.54
C LEU A 2 -14.89 39.39 14.75
N PHE A 3 -13.56 39.31 14.62
CA PHE A 3 -12.82 38.09 14.33
C PHE A 3 -12.89 37.17 15.55
N THR A 4 -13.35 35.93 15.35
CA THR A 4 -13.33 34.88 16.37
C THR A 4 -12.23 33.88 15.98
N PRO A 5 -11.14 33.73 16.76
CA PRO A 5 -10.20 32.64 16.54
C PRO A 5 -10.75 31.37 17.18
N LEU A 6 -10.83 30.29 16.40
CA LEU A 6 -11.16 28.96 16.90
C LEU A 6 -9.88 28.31 17.42
N LEU A 7 -9.83 28.06 18.73
CA LEU A 7 -8.73 27.41 19.43
C LEU A 7 -9.09 25.92 19.59
N ALA A 8 -8.33 25.03 18.95
CA ALA A 8 -8.48 23.58 19.13
C ALA A 8 -7.38 23.07 20.09
N LEU A 9 -7.80 22.48 21.21
CA LEU A 9 -6.92 21.79 22.16
C LEU A 9 -7.11 20.28 22.01
N ALA A 10 -6.01 19.56 21.78
CA ALA A 10 -5.95 18.10 21.80
C ALA A 10 -5.57 17.59 23.21
N THR A 11 -6.15 16.48 23.63
CA THR A 11 -5.78 15.77 24.87
C THR A 11 -5.13 14.44 24.53
N TYR A 12 -3.82 14.33 24.75
CA TYR A 12 -3.13 13.05 24.91
C TYR A 12 -3.25 12.59 26.37
N ALA A 13 -3.54 11.31 26.58
CA ALA A 13 -3.38 10.64 27.86
C ALA A 13 -2.48 9.42 27.67
N ALA A 14 -1.27 9.48 28.22
CA ALA A 14 -0.36 8.34 28.35
C ALA A 14 -0.59 7.68 29.72
N ALA A 15 -0.70 6.35 29.74
CA ALA A 15 -0.73 5.56 30.97
C ALA A 15 0.70 5.22 31.43
N ALA A 16 0.96 5.38 32.73
CA ALA A 16 2.20 4.99 33.40
C ALA A 16 1.99 3.71 34.27
N PRO A 17 3.05 2.92 34.54
CA PRO A 17 2.92 1.57 35.10
C PRO A 17 2.82 1.55 36.64
N ALA A 18 2.26 0.45 37.16
CA ALA A 18 2.10 0.20 38.59
C ALA A 18 3.44 -0.17 39.27
N GLY A 19 3.78 0.54 40.34
CA GLY A 19 4.94 0.26 41.20
C GLY A 19 4.65 -0.79 42.27
N ALA A 20 5.64 -1.64 42.53
CA ALA A 20 5.65 -2.64 43.61
C ALA A 20 5.98 -1.98 44.96
N GLY A 21 5.24 -2.33 46.00
CA GLY A 21 5.46 -1.87 47.38
C GLY A 21 6.10 -2.95 48.25
N LEU A 22 7.29 -2.66 48.77
CA LEU A 22 8.02 -3.42 49.79
C LEU A 22 7.92 -2.70 51.15
N SER A 23 7.67 -3.51 52.19
CA SER A 23 8.13 -3.45 53.59
C SER A 23 7.93 -2.21 54.48
N LEU A 24 7.41 -2.40 55.70
CA LEU A 24 8.20 -2.42 56.96
C LEU A 24 7.32 -2.41 58.22
N SER A 25 7.77 -3.19 59.19
CA SER A 25 7.24 -3.38 60.54
C SER A 25 7.65 -2.26 61.50
N LEU A 26 6.73 -1.81 62.35
CA LEU A 26 7.04 -1.13 63.60
C LEU A 26 6.39 -1.82 64.80
N SER A 27 7.22 -2.05 65.80
CA SER A 27 6.94 -2.61 67.11
C SER A 27 6.50 -1.54 68.11
N SER A 28 5.47 -1.82 68.92
CA SER A 28 5.29 -1.15 70.21
C SER A 28 4.62 -2.08 71.22
N THR A 29 5.26 -2.21 72.37
CA THR A 29 4.90 -3.02 73.53
C THR A 29 3.88 -2.32 74.43
N SER A 30 2.84 -3.04 74.86
CA SER A 30 2.15 -2.74 76.13
C SER A 30 1.49 -4.00 76.73
N LYS A 31 1.46 -4.03 78.06
CA LYS A 31 1.24 -5.20 78.92
C LYS A 31 -0.25 -5.47 79.23
N SER A 32 -0.65 -6.71 78.98
CA SER A 32 -1.56 -7.62 79.72
C SER A 32 -2.76 -7.10 80.52
N THR A 33 -3.95 -7.57 80.14
CA THR A 33 -4.97 -8.15 81.03
C THR A 33 -5.62 -9.37 80.32
N PRO A 34 -5.91 -10.49 81.00
CA PRO A 34 -6.48 -11.66 80.34
C PRO A 34 -7.99 -11.51 80.24
N VAL A 35 -8.48 -11.23 79.04
CA VAL A 35 -9.91 -11.28 78.72
C VAL A 35 -10.21 -12.61 78.05
N THR A 36 -11.21 -13.29 78.59
CA THR A 36 -11.80 -14.56 78.18
C THR A 36 -11.92 -14.68 76.67
N ALA A 37 -11.43 -15.78 76.09
CA ALA A 37 -11.49 -16.06 74.66
C ALA A 37 -12.95 -16.14 74.19
N SER A 38 -13.44 -15.05 73.59
CA SER A 38 -14.57 -15.12 72.67
C SER A 38 -14.05 -15.65 71.35
N ALA A 39 -14.70 -16.67 70.80
CA ALA A 39 -14.36 -17.28 69.54
C ALA A 39 -14.15 -16.19 68.47
N THR A 40 -12.94 -16.12 67.92
CA THR A 40 -12.64 -15.33 66.73
C THR A 40 -13.54 -15.87 65.62
N ALA A 41 -14.58 -15.10 65.27
CA ALA A 41 -15.30 -15.34 64.04
C ALA A 41 -14.27 -15.22 62.92
N THR A 42 -14.05 -16.31 62.20
CA THR A 42 -13.28 -16.31 60.97
C THR A 42 -13.92 -15.30 60.02
N SER A 43 -13.23 -14.19 59.77
CA SER A 43 -13.55 -13.31 58.66
C SER A 43 -13.39 -14.12 57.39
N SER A 44 -14.49 -14.66 56.87
CA SER A 44 -14.50 -15.23 55.53
C SER A 44 -14.26 -14.09 54.56
N THR A 45 -13.09 -14.07 53.92
CA THR A 45 -12.92 -13.29 52.70
C THR A 45 -13.84 -13.95 51.68
N SER A 46 -15.00 -13.33 51.42
CA SER A 46 -15.88 -13.78 50.33
C SER A 46 -15.04 -13.86 49.07
N ALA A 47 -15.01 -15.02 48.42
CA ALA A 47 -14.36 -15.16 47.13
C ALA A 47 -14.93 -14.09 46.19
N ALA A 48 -14.06 -13.46 45.38
CA ALA A 48 -14.50 -12.52 44.37
C ALA A 48 -15.59 -13.20 43.52
N ALA A 49 -16.71 -12.50 43.32
CA ALA A 49 -17.80 -13.03 42.50
C ALA A 49 -17.24 -13.43 41.13
N ALA A 50 -17.67 -14.59 40.63
CA ALA A 50 -17.28 -15.02 39.30
C ALA A 50 -17.73 -13.95 38.29
N PRO A 51 -16.87 -13.57 37.33
CA PRO A 51 -17.27 -12.62 36.30
C PRO A 51 -18.51 -13.15 35.59
N SER A 52 -19.54 -12.32 35.50
CA SER A 52 -20.76 -12.59 34.74
C SER A 52 -20.88 -11.56 33.62
N PRO A 53 -21.36 -11.97 32.43
CA PRO A 53 -21.47 -11.07 31.31
C PRO A 53 -22.55 -10.02 31.59
N THR A 54 -22.26 -8.76 31.26
CA THR A 54 -23.22 -7.65 31.38
C THR A 54 -24.17 -7.55 30.19
N MET A 55 -23.89 -8.29 29.11
CA MET A 55 -24.62 -8.32 27.84
C MET A 55 -24.75 -9.77 27.36
N ALA A 56 -25.64 -10.02 26.41
CA ALA A 56 -25.68 -11.32 25.73
C ALA A 56 -24.34 -11.63 25.04
N TYR A 57 -24.02 -12.90 24.90
CA TYR A 57 -22.89 -13.34 24.09
C TYR A 57 -23.12 -13.00 22.61
N ALA A 58 -22.02 -12.98 21.84
CA ALA A 58 -22.09 -12.81 20.39
C ALA A 58 -22.97 -13.90 19.76
N SER A 59 -23.62 -13.55 18.65
CA SER A 59 -24.45 -14.49 17.88
C SER A 59 -23.61 -15.67 17.37
N ASP A 60 -24.21 -16.87 17.38
CA ASP A 60 -23.66 -18.07 16.71
C ASP A 60 -23.99 -18.09 15.20
N ASP A 61 -24.66 -17.05 14.68
CA ASP A 61 -24.96 -16.92 13.26
C ASP A 61 -23.65 -16.85 12.45
N PRO A 62 -23.40 -17.81 11.54
CA PRO A 62 -22.18 -17.82 10.73
C PRO A 62 -22.12 -16.66 9.72
N ASN A 63 -23.21 -15.92 9.49
CA ASN A 63 -23.28 -14.83 8.52
C ASN A 63 -22.81 -15.25 7.12
N TYR A 64 -23.37 -16.36 6.61
CA TYR A 64 -23.02 -16.85 5.27
C TYR A 64 -23.28 -15.78 4.21
N SER A 65 -22.29 -15.56 3.34
CA SER A 65 -22.41 -14.61 2.24
C SER A 65 -23.51 -15.02 1.27
N TYR A 66 -24.22 -14.01 0.74
CA TYR A 66 -25.28 -14.18 -0.27
C TYR A 66 -24.74 -14.32 -1.71
N LEU A 67 -23.42 -14.46 -1.89
CA LEU A 67 -22.74 -14.50 -3.18
C LEU A 67 -23.42 -15.43 -4.19
N ASP A 68 -23.60 -16.71 -3.86
CA ASP A 68 -24.17 -17.72 -4.77
C ASP A 68 -25.63 -17.42 -5.14
N GLN A 69 -26.42 -16.94 -4.17
CA GLN A 69 -27.79 -16.51 -4.40
C GLN A 69 -27.83 -15.34 -5.39
N TYR A 70 -26.96 -14.36 -5.23
CA TYR A 70 -26.92 -13.17 -6.08
C TYR A 70 -26.39 -13.46 -7.48
N GLN A 71 -25.56 -14.49 -7.69
CA GLN A 71 -25.13 -14.89 -9.04
C GLN A 71 -26.31 -15.35 -9.92
N SER A 72 -27.32 -15.96 -9.32
CA SER A 72 -28.51 -16.47 -10.04
C SER A 72 -29.75 -15.59 -9.91
N GLY A 73 -29.78 -14.70 -8.92
CA GLY A 73 -30.91 -13.82 -8.61
C GLY A 73 -30.63 -12.33 -8.81
N THR A 74 -31.59 -11.53 -8.36
CA THR A 74 -31.47 -10.08 -8.20
C THR A 74 -30.96 -9.83 -6.78
N PRO A 75 -29.82 -9.14 -6.58
CA PRO A 75 -29.35 -8.76 -5.26
C PRO A 75 -30.38 -7.89 -4.54
N GLU A 76 -30.66 -8.22 -3.28
CA GLU A 76 -31.62 -7.50 -2.44
C GLU A 76 -31.06 -7.43 -1.02
N PRO A 77 -31.14 -6.27 -0.33
CA PRO A 77 -30.60 -6.06 1.01
C PRO A 77 -31.56 -6.63 2.07
N ILE A 78 -31.76 -7.95 2.04
CA ILE A 78 -32.65 -8.68 2.94
C ILE A 78 -31.85 -9.76 3.67
N ILE A 79 -31.80 -9.67 5.00
CA ILE A 79 -31.08 -10.61 5.88
C ILE A 79 -32.10 -11.19 6.86
N GLY A 80 -32.52 -12.43 6.62
CA GLY A 80 -33.59 -13.06 7.39
C GLY A 80 -34.89 -12.24 7.36
N ALA A 81 -35.30 -11.72 8.52
CA ALA A 81 -36.48 -10.87 8.65
C ALA A 81 -36.17 -9.36 8.54
N ALA A 82 -34.90 -8.97 8.46
CA ALA A 82 -34.47 -7.58 8.34
C ALA A 82 -34.29 -7.17 6.87
N GLY A 83 -34.39 -5.87 6.60
CA GLY A 83 -34.21 -5.31 5.27
C GLY A 83 -35.51 -5.20 4.47
N ALA A 84 -35.38 -4.86 3.18
CA ALA A 84 -36.50 -4.70 2.24
C ALA A 84 -36.00 -4.79 0.79
N ASN A 85 -36.91 -4.95 -0.17
CA ASN A 85 -36.58 -4.94 -1.59
C ASN A 85 -36.24 -3.54 -2.12
N ILE A 86 -35.40 -3.45 -3.14
CA ILE A 86 -35.04 -2.22 -3.81
C ILE A 86 -36.15 -1.83 -4.80
N LEU A 87 -36.77 -0.66 -4.58
CA LEU A 87 -37.82 -0.13 -5.46
C LEU A 87 -37.26 0.72 -6.62
N GLY A 88 -36.00 1.16 -6.50
CA GLY A 88 -35.34 2.04 -7.47
C GLY A 88 -34.55 1.29 -8.54
N PRO A 89 -33.95 2.01 -9.50
CA PRO A 89 -33.02 1.41 -10.45
C PRO A 89 -31.81 0.79 -9.73
N GLN A 90 -31.36 -0.37 -10.23
CA GLN A 90 -30.23 -1.12 -9.68
C GLN A 90 -29.09 -1.24 -10.68
N ASN A 91 -27.87 -1.39 -10.18
CA ASN A 91 -26.71 -1.82 -10.96
C ASN A 91 -26.38 -3.27 -10.61
N ILE A 92 -27.22 -4.18 -11.08
CA ILE A 92 -27.15 -5.63 -10.79
C ILE A 92 -25.75 -6.21 -11.00
N PRO A 93 -25.01 -5.89 -12.09
CA PRO A 93 -23.64 -6.40 -12.25
C PRO A 93 -22.67 -5.97 -11.14
N LEU A 94 -22.80 -4.75 -10.62
CA LEU A 94 -21.93 -4.25 -9.54
C LEU A 94 -22.35 -4.80 -8.17
N GLU A 95 -23.66 -4.89 -7.94
CA GLU A 95 -24.22 -5.44 -6.70
C GLU A 95 -23.83 -6.91 -6.51
N ARG A 96 -23.79 -7.69 -7.60
CA ARG A 96 -23.27 -9.07 -7.60
C ARG A 96 -21.80 -9.21 -7.22
N GLN A 97 -21.00 -8.15 -7.39
CA GLN A 97 -19.58 -8.14 -7.00
C GLN A 97 -19.37 -7.71 -5.55
N SER A 98 -20.43 -7.27 -4.86
CA SER A 98 -20.36 -6.75 -3.49
C SER A 98 -21.49 -7.33 -2.62
N PRO A 99 -21.64 -8.67 -2.54
CA PRO A 99 -22.71 -9.30 -1.77
C PRO A 99 -22.69 -8.86 -0.30
N ASP A 100 -21.50 -8.76 0.30
CA ASP A 100 -21.34 -8.41 1.72
C ASP A 100 -21.46 -6.89 1.99
N PHE A 101 -21.59 -6.06 0.94
CA PHE A 101 -22.06 -4.68 1.09
C PHE A 101 -23.59 -4.59 0.95
N MET A 102 -24.18 -5.43 0.08
CA MET A 102 -25.63 -5.47 -0.13
C MET A 102 -26.36 -6.08 1.08
N ALA A 103 -25.82 -7.16 1.61
CA ALA A 103 -26.29 -7.86 2.80
C ALA A 103 -25.11 -8.09 3.74
N PRO A 104 -24.73 -7.07 4.55
CA PRO A 104 -23.57 -7.15 5.42
C PRO A 104 -23.74 -8.17 6.55
N PRO A 105 -22.64 -8.70 7.10
CA PRO A 105 -22.69 -9.48 8.33
C PRO A 105 -23.42 -8.73 9.43
N THR A 106 -24.26 -9.43 10.19
CA THR A 106 -25.02 -8.87 11.33
C THR A 106 -24.12 -8.35 12.46
N THR A 107 -22.83 -8.65 12.41
CA THR A 107 -21.80 -8.15 13.32
C THR A 107 -21.25 -6.77 12.95
N ASP A 108 -21.53 -6.27 11.73
CA ASP A 108 -21.10 -4.94 11.30
C ASP A 108 -21.85 -3.85 12.06
N SER A 109 -21.16 -2.75 12.38
CA SER A 109 -21.74 -1.66 13.15
C SER A 109 -20.99 -0.35 13.01
N GLY A 110 -21.72 0.75 13.14
CA GLY A 110 -21.16 2.10 13.13
C GLY A 110 -20.85 2.64 11.75
N SER A 111 -20.05 3.70 11.71
CA SER A 111 -19.62 4.35 10.48
C SER A 111 -18.13 4.08 10.29
N VAL A 112 -17.78 3.44 9.19
CA VAL A 112 -16.40 3.19 8.76
C VAL A 112 -16.20 3.83 7.39
N GLU A 113 -15.05 4.47 7.17
CA GLU A 113 -14.74 5.07 5.87
C GLU A 113 -14.61 4.01 4.78
N ASN A 114 -14.84 4.41 3.52
CA ASN A 114 -14.68 3.48 2.40
C ASN A 114 -13.21 3.06 2.27
N VAL A 115 -12.97 1.76 2.14
CA VAL A 115 -11.63 1.16 1.99
C VAL A 115 -11.46 0.40 0.68
N LYS A 116 -12.48 0.43 -0.20
CA LYS A 116 -12.49 -0.31 -1.48
C LYS A 116 -12.58 0.65 -2.65
N TRP A 117 -11.65 0.51 -3.59
CA TRP A 117 -11.69 1.22 -4.86
C TRP A 117 -11.28 0.31 -6.02
N PRO A 118 -12.21 -0.05 -6.92
CA PRO A 118 -11.85 -0.77 -8.13
C PRO A 118 -11.08 0.13 -9.10
N MET A 119 -9.84 -0.24 -9.46
CA MET A 119 -9.09 0.47 -10.52
C MET A 119 -9.86 0.55 -11.85
N ALA A 120 -10.87 -0.30 -12.06
CA ALA A 120 -11.76 -0.25 -13.22
C ALA A 120 -12.59 1.04 -13.34
N ILE A 121 -12.78 1.80 -12.24
CA ILE A 121 -13.48 3.08 -12.23
C ILE A 121 -12.54 4.29 -12.12
N SER A 122 -11.23 4.06 -12.04
CA SER A 122 -10.23 5.12 -12.15
C SER A 122 -10.18 5.66 -13.59
N HIS A 123 -9.99 6.98 -13.73
CA HIS A 123 -9.69 7.58 -15.03
C HIS A 123 -8.41 6.95 -15.60
N ASN A 124 -8.46 6.52 -16.85
CA ASN A 124 -7.32 5.92 -17.54
C ASN A 124 -6.72 6.93 -18.51
N ARG A 125 -5.50 7.37 -18.25
CA ARG A 125 -4.73 8.21 -19.17
C ARG A 125 -4.09 7.31 -20.22
N VAL A 126 -4.59 7.40 -21.45
CA VAL A 126 -4.16 6.56 -22.58
C VAL A 126 -3.30 7.38 -23.55
N GLN A 127 -2.15 6.84 -23.94
CA GLN A 127 -1.27 7.43 -24.94
C GLN A 127 -0.75 6.36 -25.91
N ASP A 128 -0.11 6.78 -27.01
CA ASP A 128 0.57 5.79 -27.84
C ASP A 128 1.77 5.21 -27.09
N GLY A 129 1.85 3.88 -27.05
CA GLY A 129 2.80 3.16 -26.22
C GLY A 129 2.21 2.58 -24.93
N GLY A 130 1.08 3.06 -24.40
CA GLY A 130 0.59 2.54 -23.14
C GLY A 130 -0.56 3.31 -22.47
N TRP A 131 -0.81 2.98 -21.20
CA TRP A 131 -1.79 3.67 -20.38
C TRP A 131 -1.43 3.58 -18.90
N ALA A 132 -1.99 4.49 -18.09
CA ALA A 132 -1.90 4.45 -16.65
C ALA A 132 -3.20 4.95 -16.01
N ARG A 133 -3.57 4.32 -14.89
CA ARG A 133 -4.69 4.72 -14.03
C ARG A 133 -4.25 4.60 -12.57
N GLN A 134 -4.84 5.41 -11.70
CA GLN A 134 -4.38 5.51 -10.32
C GLN A 134 -5.54 5.44 -9.32
N GLN A 135 -5.19 5.14 -8.08
CA GLN A 135 -6.00 5.37 -6.89
C GLN A 135 -5.16 6.18 -5.91
N ASN A 136 -5.67 7.32 -5.48
CA ASN A 136 -5.03 8.14 -4.45
C ASN A 136 -6.05 8.62 -3.40
N GLU A 137 -5.66 9.52 -2.49
CA GLU A 137 -6.53 9.99 -1.41
C GLU A 137 -7.80 10.71 -1.90
N HIS A 138 -7.84 11.18 -3.15
CA HIS A 138 -9.08 11.72 -3.71
C HIS A 138 -10.13 10.62 -3.97
N ASP A 139 -9.68 9.43 -4.33
CA ASP A 139 -10.54 8.27 -4.57
C ASP A 139 -10.87 7.53 -3.27
N VAL A 140 -9.89 7.40 -2.37
CA VAL A 140 -10.00 6.75 -1.06
C VAL A 140 -9.37 7.65 0.01
N PRO A 141 -10.13 8.57 0.64
CA PRO A 141 -9.58 9.54 1.60
C PRO A 141 -8.85 8.97 2.81
N LEU A 142 -9.13 7.72 3.19
CA LEU A 142 -8.42 7.03 4.27
C LEU A 142 -6.99 6.62 3.88
N ALA A 143 -6.70 6.48 2.58
CA ALA A 143 -5.42 6.00 2.06
C ALA A 143 -4.37 7.12 1.98
N THR A 144 -4.09 7.81 3.09
CA THR A 144 -3.16 8.95 3.11
C THR A 144 -1.69 8.56 3.06
N ALA A 145 -1.36 7.32 3.41
CA ALA A 145 0.03 6.85 3.50
C ALA A 145 0.58 6.31 2.17
N MET A 146 -0.31 5.89 1.27
CA MET A 146 0.09 5.26 0.00
C MET A 146 -0.92 5.55 -1.10
N ALA A 147 -0.42 5.72 -2.33
CA ALA A 147 -1.21 5.74 -3.55
C ALA A 147 -0.75 4.63 -4.49
N GLY A 148 -1.66 4.14 -5.34
CA GLY A 148 -1.37 3.07 -6.30
C GLY A 148 -1.55 3.54 -7.75
N VAL A 149 -0.66 3.11 -8.64
CA VAL A 149 -0.80 3.30 -10.11
C VAL A 149 -0.72 1.94 -10.79
N ASN A 150 -1.73 1.61 -11.60
CA ASN A 150 -1.64 0.49 -12.52
C ASN A 150 -1.29 1.02 -13.92
N MET A 151 -0.15 0.58 -14.44
CA MET A 151 0.43 1.09 -15.68
C MET A 151 0.79 -0.04 -16.63
N ARG A 152 0.69 0.26 -17.92
CA ARG A 152 0.92 -0.67 -19.03
C ARG A 152 1.77 0.00 -20.11
N LEU A 153 2.81 -0.69 -20.55
CA LEU A 153 3.69 -0.29 -21.68
C LEU A 153 3.73 -1.37 -22.76
N LYS A 154 3.34 -1.06 -23.99
CA LYS A 154 3.54 -1.91 -25.17
C LYS A 154 5.02 -2.30 -25.31
N ALA A 155 5.29 -3.39 -26.04
CA ALA A 155 6.66 -3.78 -26.36
C ALA A 155 7.45 -2.60 -26.97
N GLY A 156 8.61 -2.30 -26.39
CA GLY A 156 9.49 -1.21 -26.77
C GLY A 156 9.07 0.18 -26.28
N ALA A 157 7.82 0.39 -25.86
CA ALA A 157 7.34 1.68 -25.36
C ALA A 157 8.03 2.07 -24.05
N ILE A 158 8.24 3.37 -23.86
CA ILE A 158 9.00 3.95 -22.76
C ILE A 158 8.06 4.79 -21.90
N ARG A 159 8.05 4.51 -20.59
CA ARG A 159 7.73 5.52 -19.58
C ARG A 159 8.95 6.41 -19.45
N GLU A 160 8.76 7.67 -19.84
CA GLU A 160 9.81 8.69 -19.96
C GLU A 160 10.72 8.76 -18.72
N MET A 161 12.00 9.12 -18.92
CA MET A 161 12.89 9.44 -17.80
C MET A 161 12.28 10.54 -16.94
N HIS A 162 12.11 10.24 -15.65
CA HIS A 162 11.45 11.12 -14.71
C HIS A 162 11.92 10.88 -13.28
N TRP A 163 11.51 11.74 -12.37
CA TRP A 163 11.64 11.55 -10.92
C TRP A 163 10.42 12.13 -10.21
N HIS A 164 10.29 11.85 -8.92
CA HIS A 164 9.24 12.37 -8.06
C HIS A 164 9.74 12.45 -6.62
N VAL A 165 9.00 13.15 -5.74
CA VAL A 165 9.37 13.36 -4.34
C VAL A 165 9.06 12.15 -3.44
N THR A 166 8.17 11.27 -3.88
CA THR A 166 7.85 9.99 -3.25
C THR A 166 8.91 8.95 -3.57
N ALA A 167 9.07 7.94 -2.73
CA ALA A 167 9.64 6.67 -3.18
C ALA A 167 8.62 5.91 -4.03
N GLU A 168 9.12 5.13 -4.98
CA GLU A 168 8.30 4.24 -5.79
C GLU A 168 8.68 2.79 -5.51
N TRP A 169 7.69 1.96 -5.23
CA TRP A 169 7.81 0.51 -5.21
C TRP A 169 7.00 -0.08 -6.36
N GLY A 170 7.56 -1.05 -7.08
CA GLY A 170 6.91 -1.66 -8.25
C GLY A 170 6.77 -3.17 -8.14
N TYR A 171 5.69 -3.71 -8.71
CA TYR A 171 5.43 -5.14 -8.90
C TYR A 171 5.03 -5.42 -10.35
N VAL A 172 5.77 -6.29 -11.03
CA VAL A 172 5.43 -6.69 -12.40
C VAL A 172 4.29 -7.70 -12.37
N ILE A 173 3.13 -7.33 -12.91
CA ILE A 173 1.95 -8.20 -12.98
C ILE A 173 2.08 -9.15 -14.17
N ALA A 174 2.43 -8.62 -15.34
CA ALA A 174 2.51 -9.37 -16.59
C ALA A 174 3.57 -8.82 -17.54
N GLY A 175 4.13 -9.70 -18.38
CA GLY A 175 5.19 -9.35 -19.32
C GLY A 175 6.51 -8.97 -18.63
N SER A 176 7.39 -8.23 -19.31
CA SER A 176 8.63 -7.77 -18.69
C SER A 176 9.03 -6.37 -19.13
N CYS A 177 9.76 -5.69 -18.26
CA CYS A 177 10.25 -4.33 -18.51
C CYS A 177 11.76 -4.25 -18.24
N ARG A 178 12.42 -3.27 -18.85
CA ARG A 178 13.75 -2.80 -18.47
C ARG A 178 13.63 -1.52 -17.66
N VAL A 179 14.24 -1.48 -16.49
CA VAL A 179 14.34 -0.28 -15.65
C VAL A 179 15.74 0.29 -15.71
N ASN A 180 15.84 1.62 -15.79
CA ASN A 180 17.09 2.36 -15.74
C ASN A 180 17.03 3.37 -14.59
N VAL A 181 18.13 3.52 -13.86
CA VAL A 181 18.25 4.36 -12.67
C VAL A 181 19.61 5.05 -12.64
N VAL A 182 19.65 6.31 -12.22
CA VAL A 182 20.90 7.02 -11.92
C VAL A 182 20.88 7.51 -10.48
N ASP A 183 21.83 7.06 -9.66
CA ASP A 183 21.85 7.44 -8.25
C ASP A 183 22.50 8.81 -7.98
N GLN A 184 22.40 9.29 -6.75
CA GLN A 184 22.93 10.58 -6.31
C GLN A 184 24.46 10.72 -6.43
N LEU A 185 25.18 9.62 -6.65
CA LEU A 185 26.62 9.60 -6.90
C LEU A 185 26.95 9.47 -8.38
N GLY A 186 25.96 9.53 -9.28
CA GLY A 186 26.14 9.42 -10.73
C GLY A 186 26.39 8.00 -11.22
N ARG A 187 25.98 6.99 -10.44
CA ARG A 187 26.14 5.56 -10.80
C ARG A 187 24.88 5.08 -11.48
N ASN A 188 25.05 4.41 -12.62
CA ASN A 188 23.94 3.85 -13.38
C ASN A 188 23.58 2.46 -12.87
N TYR A 189 22.30 2.12 -12.97
CA TYR A 189 21.78 0.80 -12.74
C TYR A 189 20.75 0.48 -13.81
N LEU A 190 20.91 -0.68 -14.46
CA LEU A 190 20.04 -1.16 -15.52
C LEU A 190 19.69 -2.61 -15.21
N ALA A 191 18.42 -2.98 -15.30
CA ALA A 191 17.97 -4.34 -15.06
C ALA A 191 16.67 -4.66 -15.83
N ASP A 192 16.51 -5.92 -16.20
CA ASP A 192 15.25 -6.47 -16.71
C ASP A 192 14.48 -7.09 -15.52
N VAL A 193 13.17 -6.84 -15.46
CA VAL A 193 12.25 -7.28 -14.39
C VAL A 193 11.08 -8.04 -15.00
N TYR A 194 10.73 -9.18 -14.40
CA TYR A 194 9.78 -10.18 -14.93
C TYR A 194 8.56 -10.35 -14.01
N PRO A 195 7.49 -11.07 -14.41
CA PRO A 195 6.30 -11.21 -13.60
C PRO A 195 6.60 -11.73 -12.19
N GLY A 196 6.07 -11.04 -11.18
CA GLY A 196 6.32 -11.30 -9.76
C GLY A 196 7.63 -10.73 -9.21
N ASP A 197 8.46 -10.07 -10.03
CA ASP A 197 9.63 -9.33 -9.57
C ASP A 197 9.25 -7.91 -9.12
N LEU A 198 10.13 -7.33 -8.30
CA LEU A 198 9.95 -6.02 -7.70
C LEU A 198 11.00 -5.02 -8.16
N TRP A 199 10.67 -3.75 -8.05
CA TRP A 199 11.67 -2.68 -7.94
C TRP A 199 11.35 -1.74 -6.79
N TYR A 200 12.34 -0.95 -6.42
CA TYR A 200 12.15 0.18 -5.53
C TYR A 200 13.09 1.31 -5.93
N PHE A 201 12.55 2.50 -6.14
CA PHE A 201 13.30 3.72 -6.42
C PHE A 201 13.12 4.69 -5.23
N PRO A 202 14.21 5.02 -4.51
CA PRO A 202 14.14 6.03 -3.45
C PRO A 202 13.69 7.39 -3.99
N GLN A 203 13.12 8.20 -3.10
CA GLN A 203 12.77 9.61 -3.34
C GLN A 203 13.81 10.34 -4.22
N GLY A 204 13.32 10.98 -5.28
CA GLY A 204 14.11 11.86 -6.14
C GLY A 204 15.12 11.17 -7.05
N ILE A 205 15.22 9.83 -7.02
CA ILE A 205 16.12 9.08 -7.89
C ILE A 205 15.50 9.00 -9.31
N PRO A 206 16.14 9.59 -10.34
CA PRO A 206 15.61 9.56 -11.69
C PRO A 206 15.66 8.15 -12.28
N HIS A 207 14.59 7.78 -12.97
CA HIS A 207 14.44 6.47 -13.57
C HIS A 207 13.59 6.50 -14.84
N SER A 208 13.64 5.42 -15.62
CA SER A 208 12.79 5.18 -16.79
C SER A 208 12.42 3.71 -16.87
N ILE A 209 11.28 3.40 -17.47
CA ILE A 209 10.79 2.03 -17.64
C ILE A 209 10.51 1.80 -19.12
N GLN A 210 10.95 0.67 -19.67
CA GLN A 210 10.72 0.32 -21.07
C GLN A 210 10.16 -1.09 -21.19
N GLY A 211 9.04 -1.26 -21.89
CA GLY A 211 8.48 -2.59 -22.17
C GLY A 211 9.42 -3.41 -23.05
N LEU A 212 9.58 -4.70 -22.74
CA LEU A 212 10.36 -5.66 -23.53
C LEU A 212 9.43 -6.53 -24.41
N ASP A 213 10.00 -7.45 -25.18
CA ASP A 213 9.25 -8.33 -26.10
C ASP A 213 9.47 -9.83 -25.86
N ASP A 214 9.95 -10.21 -24.66
CA ASP A 214 10.01 -11.61 -24.22
C ASP A 214 8.61 -12.25 -24.21
N THR A 215 7.58 -11.42 -24.00
CA THR A 215 6.19 -11.67 -24.40
C THR A 215 5.81 -10.68 -25.50
N ALA A 216 4.90 -11.05 -26.41
CA ALA A 216 4.53 -10.21 -27.56
C ALA A 216 3.95 -8.83 -27.16
N ASP A 217 3.57 -8.64 -25.90
CA ASP A 217 2.69 -7.55 -25.47
C ASP A 217 3.40 -6.42 -24.70
N GLY A 218 4.66 -6.54 -24.26
CA GLY A 218 5.29 -5.52 -23.39
C GLY A 218 5.17 -5.89 -21.92
N CYS A 219 4.76 -4.94 -21.07
CA CYS A 219 4.51 -5.21 -19.65
C CYS A 219 3.35 -4.42 -19.04
N GLU A 220 2.79 -4.98 -17.97
CA GLU A 220 1.85 -4.36 -17.04
C GLU A 220 2.34 -4.53 -15.61
N PHE A 221 2.25 -3.47 -14.81
CA PHE A 221 2.79 -3.42 -13.47
C PHE A 221 1.96 -2.52 -12.55
N LEU A 222 2.14 -2.75 -11.26
CA LEU A 222 1.61 -1.92 -10.18
C LEU A 222 2.75 -1.10 -9.59
N LEU A 223 2.52 0.20 -9.45
CA LEU A 223 3.36 1.11 -8.68
C LEU A 223 2.63 1.44 -7.37
N VAL A 224 3.38 1.52 -6.28
CA VAL A 224 2.93 2.01 -4.98
C VAL A 224 3.88 3.11 -4.55
N LEU A 225 3.31 4.26 -4.23
CA LEU A 225 4.02 5.47 -3.84
C LEU A 225 3.75 5.74 -2.36
N ASP A 226 4.77 6.17 -1.61
CA ASP A 226 4.70 6.37 -0.16
C ASP A 226 4.06 7.70 0.30
N ASP A 227 3.12 8.21 -0.50
CA ASP A 227 2.29 9.38 -0.18
C ASP A 227 0.91 9.23 -0.86
N GLY A 228 -0.16 9.28 -0.06
CA GLY A 228 -1.54 9.16 -0.54
C GLY A 228 -1.99 10.30 -1.45
N SER A 229 -1.32 11.46 -1.40
CA SER A 229 -1.60 12.61 -2.27
C SER A 229 -0.96 12.52 -3.66
N PHE A 230 -0.17 11.47 -3.92
CA PHE A 230 0.53 11.30 -5.19
C PHE A 230 -0.43 11.28 -6.39
N SER A 231 0.03 11.86 -7.49
CA SER A 231 -0.59 11.71 -8.80
C SER A 231 0.47 11.48 -9.87
N GLU A 232 0.21 10.50 -10.75
CA GLU A 232 1.04 10.17 -11.92
C GLU A 232 1.21 11.39 -12.85
N ASP A 233 0.24 12.30 -12.87
CA ASP A 233 0.28 13.53 -13.65
C ASP A 233 1.21 14.62 -13.04
N SER A 234 1.77 14.39 -11.84
CA SER A 234 2.61 15.35 -11.11
C SER A 234 4.07 14.92 -10.98
N THR A 235 4.53 14.00 -11.83
CA THR A 235 5.95 13.61 -11.90
C THR A 235 6.80 14.67 -12.60
N PHE A 236 8.10 14.73 -12.30
CA PHE A 236 9.04 15.61 -12.99
C PHE A 236 9.60 14.90 -14.22
N LEU A 237 9.08 15.25 -15.39
CA LEU A 237 9.45 14.63 -16.67
C LEU A 237 10.63 15.36 -17.30
N LEU A 238 11.60 14.62 -17.85
CA LEU A 238 12.81 15.20 -18.44
C LEU A 238 12.49 16.22 -19.55
N THR A 239 11.61 15.85 -20.47
CA THR A 239 11.24 16.69 -21.62
C THR A 239 10.38 17.87 -21.20
N ASP A 240 9.53 17.73 -20.18
CA ASP A 240 8.78 18.84 -19.60
C ASP A 240 9.73 19.87 -18.95
N TRP A 241 10.71 19.39 -18.19
CA TRP A 241 11.73 20.25 -17.62
C TRP A 241 12.53 20.98 -18.70
N MET A 242 12.96 20.26 -19.74
CA MET A 242 13.71 20.86 -20.85
C MET A 242 12.87 21.88 -21.64
N ALA A 243 11.57 21.65 -21.82
CA ALA A 243 10.66 22.59 -22.47
C ALA A 243 10.50 23.91 -21.68
N HIS A 244 10.62 23.84 -20.35
CA HIS A 244 10.47 24.97 -19.44
C HIS A 244 11.81 25.61 -18.98
N VAL A 245 12.93 25.22 -19.58
CA VAL A 245 14.23 25.88 -19.40
C VAL A 245 14.62 26.62 -20.68
N PRO A 246 14.98 27.92 -20.62
CA PRO A 246 15.43 28.64 -21.81
C PRO A 246 16.58 27.90 -22.51
N LYS A 247 16.50 27.73 -23.84
CA LYS A 247 17.52 27.01 -24.63
C LYS A 247 18.94 27.53 -24.42
N GLU A 248 19.11 28.82 -24.13
CA GLU A 248 20.42 29.38 -23.80
C GLU A 248 21.02 28.86 -22.48
N VAL A 249 20.18 28.53 -21.50
CA VAL A 249 20.59 27.92 -20.22
C VAL A 249 20.97 26.47 -20.45
N LEU A 250 20.18 25.72 -21.24
CA LEU A 250 20.54 24.36 -21.67
C LEU A 250 21.88 24.37 -22.42
N ALA A 251 22.06 25.26 -23.40
CA ALA A 251 23.29 25.43 -24.16
C ALA A 251 24.51 25.67 -23.25
N LYS A 252 24.37 26.59 -22.29
CA LYS A 252 25.42 26.87 -21.29
C LYS A 252 25.71 25.65 -20.42
N ASN A 253 24.70 24.93 -19.95
CA ASN A 253 24.83 23.74 -19.09
C ASN A 253 25.58 22.61 -19.81
N PHE A 254 25.18 22.29 -21.04
CA PHE A 254 25.77 21.20 -21.83
C PHE A 254 27.02 21.62 -22.61
N ARG A 255 27.40 22.90 -22.58
CA ARG A 255 28.55 23.48 -23.31
C ARG A 255 28.48 23.24 -24.83
N VAL A 256 27.29 23.42 -25.40
CA VAL A 256 27.00 23.29 -26.84
C VAL A 256 26.32 24.55 -27.38
N ASN A 257 26.17 24.65 -28.71
CA ASN A 257 25.35 25.71 -29.31
C ASN A 257 23.85 25.50 -29.00
N ALA A 258 23.10 26.58 -28.88
CA ALA A 258 21.65 26.52 -28.61
C ALA A 258 20.86 25.74 -29.67
N SER A 259 21.36 25.69 -30.91
CA SER A 259 20.74 24.91 -31.99
C SER A 259 20.75 23.40 -31.75
N ALA A 260 21.58 22.89 -30.83
CA ALA A 260 21.52 21.49 -30.40
C ALA A 260 20.17 21.13 -29.76
N PHE A 261 19.44 22.13 -29.25
CA PHE A 261 18.13 21.96 -28.63
C PHE A 261 16.98 22.40 -29.54
N ASP A 262 17.19 22.54 -30.86
CA ASP A 262 16.13 22.97 -31.78
C ASP A 262 14.98 21.98 -31.91
N HIS A 263 15.24 20.71 -31.64
CA HIS A 263 14.29 19.60 -31.79
C HIS A 263 13.92 18.91 -30.47
N ILE A 264 14.14 19.57 -29.32
CA ILE A 264 13.56 19.06 -28.07
C ILE A 264 12.03 19.14 -28.15
N PRO A 265 11.30 18.22 -27.51
CA PRO A 265 9.85 18.34 -27.39
C PRO A 265 9.43 19.66 -26.74
N GLY A 266 8.32 20.24 -27.20
CA GLY A 266 7.75 21.46 -26.63
C GLY A 266 6.87 21.23 -25.40
N GLU A 267 6.62 19.97 -25.07
CA GLU A 267 5.83 19.48 -23.94
C GLU A 267 6.30 18.08 -23.56
N GLN A 268 5.83 17.59 -22.42
CA GLN A 268 6.15 16.26 -21.91
C GLN A 268 5.77 15.13 -22.88
N LEU A 269 6.59 14.08 -22.97
CA LEU A 269 6.24 12.86 -23.73
C LEU A 269 5.46 11.86 -22.89
N TRP A 270 5.77 11.75 -21.60
CA TRP A 270 5.18 10.84 -20.60
C TRP A 270 5.31 9.35 -20.93
N ILE A 271 4.49 8.83 -21.87
CA ILE A 271 4.60 7.49 -22.43
C ILE A 271 4.66 7.62 -23.95
N PHE A 272 5.66 6.99 -24.57
CA PHE A 272 5.82 7.06 -26.02
C PHE A 272 6.37 5.73 -26.60
N PRO A 273 6.03 5.41 -27.86
CA PRO A 273 6.55 4.21 -28.51
C PRO A 273 8.05 4.34 -28.82
N SER A 274 8.77 3.23 -28.72
CA SER A 274 10.15 3.11 -29.16
C SER A 274 10.41 1.69 -29.67
N ALA A 275 11.53 1.48 -30.34
CA ALA A 275 11.99 0.14 -30.69
C ALA A 275 12.36 -0.64 -29.42
N VAL A 276 12.14 -1.96 -29.46
CA VAL A 276 12.57 -2.86 -28.38
C VAL A 276 14.10 -2.84 -28.27
N PRO A 277 14.66 -2.76 -27.04
CA PRO A 277 16.10 -2.88 -26.86
C PRO A 277 16.62 -4.24 -27.35
N THR A 278 17.57 -4.22 -28.28
CA THR A 278 18.20 -5.45 -28.80
C THR A 278 19.43 -5.88 -27.99
N GLU A 279 20.01 -4.96 -27.23
CA GLU A 279 21.21 -5.21 -26.43
C GLU A 279 20.86 -5.85 -25.08
N SER A 280 21.74 -6.74 -24.61
CA SER A 280 21.67 -7.25 -23.24
C SER A 280 21.87 -6.13 -22.23
N VAL A 281 21.34 -6.27 -21.01
CA VAL A 281 21.59 -5.33 -19.91
C VAL A 281 23.09 -5.07 -19.72
N ALA A 282 23.92 -6.11 -19.77
CA ALA A 282 25.37 -5.99 -19.58
C ALA A 282 26.04 -5.17 -20.68
N SER A 283 25.52 -5.20 -21.91
CA SER A 283 26.04 -4.45 -23.06
C SER A 283 25.54 -3.00 -23.07
N ALA A 284 24.28 -2.79 -22.72
CA ALA A 284 23.63 -1.48 -22.74
C ALA A 284 23.97 -0.61 -21.52
N ASN A 285 24.42 -1.21 -20.41
CA ASN A 285 24.72 -0.46 -19.19
C ASN A 285 25.92 0.49 -19.39
N PRO A 286 25.78 1.81 -19.20
CA PRO A 286 26.88 2.74 -19.42
C PRO A 286 28.04 2.50 -18.46
N VAL A 287 29.27 2.52 -18.99
CA VAL A 287 30.48 2.48 -18.17
C VAL A 287 30.64 3.81 -17.45
N SER A 288 30.26 3.84 -16.17
CA SER A 288 30.38 5.03 -15.32
C SER A 288 31.75 5.09 -14.62
N PRO A 289 32.47 6.23 -14.67
CA PRO A 289 33.65 6.46 -13.84
C PRO A 289 33.37 6.37 -12.33
N GLN A 290 32.11 6.54 -11.92
CA GLN A 290 31.66 6.46 -10.53
C GLN A 290 31.33 5.02 -10.10
N GLY A 291 31.41 4.05 -11.02
CA GLY A 291 31.11 2.64 -10.77
C GLY A 291 29.61 2.32 -10.85
N GLN A 292 29.23 1.18 -10.28
CA GLN A 292 27.85 0.70 -10.24
C GLN A 292 27.20 0.99 -8.88
N ALA A 293 25.87 1.08 -8.87
CA ALA A 293 25.10 1.20 -7.62
C ALA A 293 25.44 0.06 -6.64
N LEU A 294 25.56 0.39 -5.34
CA LEU A 294 25.96 -0.58 -4.31
C LEU A 294 24.87 -1.59 -3.97
N LEU A 295 23.62 -1.14 -4.02
CA LEU A 295 22.45 -1.96 -3.79
C LEU A 295 21.70 -2.09 -5.12
N PRO A 296 21.14 -3.27 -5.41
CA PRO A 296 20.26 -3.40 -6.56
C PRO A 296 18.95 -2.64 -6.31
N TYR A 297 18.43 -1.99 -7.36
CA TYR A 297 17.11 -1.35 -7.34
C TYR A 297 15.97 -2.29 -7.75
N THR A 298 16.29 -3.56 -8.05
CA THR A 298 15.30 -4.62 -8.33
C THR A 298 15.52 -5.82 -7.43
N PHE A 299 14.46 -6.61 -7.23
CA PHE A 299 14.48 -7.82 -6.44
C PHE A 299 13.67 -8.92 -7.13
N ALA A 300 14.28 -10.08 -7.35
CA ALA A 300 13.65 -11.21 -8.02
C ALA A 300 12.67 -11.95 -7.08
N ALA A 301 11.61 -11.27 -6.62
CA ALA A 301 10.64 -11.85 -5.69
C ALA A 301 9.91 -13.06 -6.28
N SER A 302 9.80 -13.16 -7.60
CA SER A 302 9.27 -14.35 -8.29
C SER A 302 10.02 -15.63 -7.93
N LYS A 303 11.31 -15.51 -7.58
CA LYS A 303 12.22 -16.62 -7.23
C LYS A 303 12.44 -16.75 -5.72
N ALA A 304 11.94 -15.81 -4.92
CA ALA A 304 12.07 -15.86 -3.48
C ALA A 304 11.14 -16.94 -2.89
N PRO A 305 11.60 -17.71 -1.89
CA PRO A 305 10.79 -18.76 -1.29
C PRO A 305 9.57 -18.16 -0.59
N ALA A 306 8.40 -18.76 -0.81
CA ALA A 306 7.21 -18.48 -0.04
C ALA A 306 7.12 -19.40 1.19
N THR A 307 6.55 -18.87 2.27
CA THR A 307 6.20 -19.66 3.45
C THR A 307 4.84 -20.29 3.20
N ASN A 308 4.80 -21.61 3.04
CA ASN A 308 3.56 -22.35 2.86
C ASN A 308 2.87 -22.59 4.20
N VAL A 309 1.56 -22.38 4.22
CA VAL A 309 0.67 -22.61 5.36
C VAL A 309 -0.55 -23.41 4.88
N THR A 310 -1.36 -23.92 5.81
CA THR A 310 -2.53 -24.76 5.46
C THR A 310 -3.50 -24.06 4.49
N GLY A 311 -3.68 -22.75 4.63
CA GLY A 311 -4.59 -21.94 3.81
C GLY A 311 -3.98 -21.31 2.55
N GLY A 312 -2.72 -21.62 2.20
CA GLY A 312 -2.04 -21.05 1.04
C GLY A 312 -0.57 -20.71 1.31
N SER A 313 -0.13 -19.51 0.94
CA SER A 313 1.26 -19.09 1.14
C SER A 313 1.42 -17.59 1.34
N VAL A 314 2.54 -17.19 1.95
CA VAL A 314 2.93 -15.80 2.12
C VAL A 314 4.41 -15.60 1.80
N LYS A 315 4.73 -14.54 1.09
CA LYS A 315 6.09 -14.11 0.80
C LYS A 315 6.26 -12.66 1.23
N VAL A 316 7.19 -12.42 2.15
CA VAL A 316 7.45 -11.08 2.70
C VAL A 316 8.77 -10.55 2.17
N VAL A 317 8.76 -9.34 1.61
CA VAL A 317 9.96 -8.63 1.15
C VAL A 317 9.95 -7.24 1.76
N ASP A 318 11.03 -6.89 2.47
CA ASP A 318 11.22 -5.60 3.14
C ASP A 318 12.71 -5.22 3.17
N SER A 319 13.08 -4.13 3.83
CA SER A 319 14.46 -3.63 3.93
C SER A 319 15.49 -4.62 4.51
N ARG A 320 15.06 -5.72 5.14
CA ARG A 320 15.97 -6.77 5.65
C ARG A 320 16.43 -7.71 4.54
N THR A 321 15.66 -7.84 3.47
CA THR A 321 15.96 -8.70 2.31
C THR A 321 16.19 -7.91 1.03
N PHE A 322 15.40 -6.86 0.80
CA PHE A 322 15.54 -5.91 -0.30
C PHE A 322 16.00 -4.55 0.27
N ASN A 323 17.29 -4.44 0.55
CA ASN A 323 17.88 -3.37 1.38
C ASN A 323 17.63 -1.94 0.92
N VAL A 324 17.39 -1.72 -0.38
CA VAL A 324 17.09 -0.37 -0.89
C VAL A 324 15.65 0.06 -0.56
N SER A 325 14.72 -0.89 -0.34
CA SER A 325 13.29 -0.66 -0.08
C SER A 325 13.06 -0.24 1.37
N THR A 326 13.31 1.02 1.68
CA THR A 326 13.34 1.52 3.07
C THR A 326 11.99 2.03 3.58
N THR A 327 11.07 2.44 2.71
CA THR A 327 9.78 3.01 3.11
C THR A 327 8.59 2.10 2.85
N ILE A 328 8.73 1.11 1.96
CA ILE A 328 7.66 0.17 1.59
C ILE A 328 8.12 -1.27 1.85
N ALA A 329 7.22 -2.06 2.45
CA ALA A 329 7.34 -3.50 2.64
C ALA A 329 6.12 -4.18 2.01
N VAL A 330 6.30 -5.39 1.48
CA VAL A 330 5.23 -6.15 0.83
C VAL A 330 5.06 -7.52 1.48
N ALA A 331 3.81 -7.97 1.55
CA ALA A 331 3.45 -9.36 1.72
C ALA A 331 2.61 -9.81 0.51
N GLU A 332 3.19 -10.65 -0.35
CA GLU A 332 2.43 -11.34 -1.41
C GLU A 332 1.75 -12.56 -0.77
N VAL A 333 0.42 -12.57 -0.77
CA VAL A 333 -0.40 -13.58 -0.09
C VAL A 333 -1.25 -14.33 -1.11
N THR A 334 -1.12 -15.65 -1.11
CA THR A 334 -2.02 -16.54 -1.86
C THR A 334 -2.92 -17.24 -0.87
N VAL A 335 -4.24 -17.14 -1.07
CA VAL A 335 -5.25 -17.84 -0.28
C VAL A 335 -5.96 -18.85 -1.17
N VAL A 336 -5.92 -20.13 -0.81
CA VAL A 336 -6.63 -21.18 -1.55
C VAL A 336 -8.14 -21.10 -1.27
N PRO A 337 -9.02 -21.64 -2.15
CA PRO A 337 -10.45 -21.74 -1.85
C PRO A 337 -10.71 -22.41 -0.49
N GLY A 338 -11.52 -21.76 0.35
CA GLY A 338 -11.79 -22.19 1.73
C GLY A 338 -10.70 -21.85 2.75
N GLY A 339 -9.58 -21.28 2.31
CA GLY A 339 -8.56 -20.68 3.17
C GLY A 339 -8.98 -19.29 3.65
N ILE A 340 -8.28 -18.79 4.68
CA ILE A 340 -8.48 -17.44 5.21
C ILE A 340 -7.12 -16.85 5.62
N ARG A 341 -6.94 -15.54 5.39
CA ARG A 341 -5.90 -14.78 6.08
C ARG A 341 -6.36 -14.58 7.53
N GLU A 342 -5.67 -15.20 8.48
CA GLU A 342 -6.05 -15.17 9.89
C GLU A 342 -6.33 -13.76 10.43
N LEU A 343 -7.17 -13.67 11.46
CA LEU A 343 -7.44 -12.42 12.17
C LEU A 343 -6.14 -11.88 12.76
N HIS A 344 -5.77 -10.67 12.33
CA HIS A 344 -4.54 -10.01 12.76
C HIS A 344 -4.70 -8.50 12.64
N TRP A 345 -3.68 -7.78 13.12
CA TRP A 345 -3.51 -6.35 12.89
C TRP A 345 -2.01 -6.05 12.72
N HIS A 346 -1.71 -4.90 12.14
CA HIS A 346 -0.34 -4.38 12.04
C HIS A 346 -0.12 -3.34 13.13
N PRO A 347 0.89 -3.51 14.01
CA PRO A 347 1.07 -2.62 15.15
C PRO A 347 1.71 -1.27 14.80
N THR A 348 2.22 -1.10 13.58
CA THR A 348 3.10 0.03 13.24
C THR A 348 2.63 0.91 12.09
N GLN A 349 2.02 0.34 11.05
CA GLN A 349 1.73 1.06 9.81
C GLN A 349 0.38 0.60 9.22
N PRO A 350 -0.31 1.45 8.44
CA PRO A 350 -1.50 1.03 7.69
C PRO A 350 -1.15 0.00 6.62
N GLU A 351 -2.13 -0.82 6.25
CA GLU A 351 -2.03 -1.75 5.12
C GLU A 351 -2.76 -1.15 3.90
N TRP A 352 -2.11 -1.17 2.75
CA TRP A 352 -2.71 -0.89 1.45
C TRP A 352 -2.68 -2.16 0.62
N THR A 353 -3.82 -2.54 0.03
CA THR A 353 -4.02 -3.88 -0.55
C THR A 353 -4.45 -3.78 -2.01
N PHE A 354 -3.76 -4.55 -2.87
CA PHE A 354 -4.17 -4.78 -4.25
C PHE A 354 -4.53 -6.25 -4.45
N TYR A 355 -5.68 -6.52 -5.07
CA TYR A 355 -6.10 -7.86 -5.45
C TYR A 355 -5.72 -8.10 -6.92
N LEU A 356 -4.79 -9.04 -7.14
CA LEU A 356 -4.23 -9.42 -8.45
C LEU A 356 -5.22 -10.22 -9.32
#